data_AF-A0A957RPM5-F1
#
_entry.id   AF-A0A957RPM5-F1
#
_cell.length_a   1.000
_cell.length_b   1.000
_cell.length_c   1.000
_cell.angle_alpha   90.00
_cell.angle_beta   90.00
_cell.angle_gamma   90.00
#
_symmetry.space_group_name_H-M   'P 1'
#
loop_
_entity.id
_entity.type
_entity.pdbx_description
1 polymer ?
#
loop_
_entity_poly.entity_id
_entity_poly.type
_entity_poly.pdbx_seq_one_letter_code
_entity_poly.pdbx_strand_id
1 'polypeptide(L)'
;MWHFERKTALSQIEHAATMRDLLQTTARNLVTVGSIFWLVCAVVLTGDWGVDRILNLFLCMVSVGAIFAAAYYLIPRNYLAGLMLWMAGTLLAIVWWSWMLQSPYVMLFTAILPLIAVITISGWAGLVMQIVVILLVWAVGQTSYGAPIAGASSWVIIASAIFCVLLGWITRREL
;
A
#
# COMPACT_ATOMS: atom_id res chain seq x y z
N MET A 1 -27.97 17.17 34.83
CA MET A 1 -27.23 17.36 33.55
C MET A 1 -25.81 16.80 33.60
N TRP A 2 -25.02 17.04 34.65
CA TRP A 2 -23.65 16.50 34.82
C TRP A 2 -23.47 14.98 34.67
N HIS A 3 -24.45 14.16 35.07
CA HIS A 3 -24.36 12.69 34.90
C HIS A 3 -24.56 12.21 33.45
N PHE A 4 -25.23 12.97 32.59
CA PHE A 4 -25.41 12.61 31.17
C PHE A 4 -24.15 12.92 30.36
N GLU A 5 -23.49 14.05 30.61
CA GLU A 5 -22.22 14.42 29.97
C GLU A 5 -21.08 13.45 30.30
N ARG A 6 -21.08 12.89 31.52
CA ARG A 6 -20.09 11.89 31.91
C ARG A 6 -20.27 10.57 31.17
N LYS A 7 -21.52 10.16 30.91
CA LYS A 7 -21.83 8.93 30.16
C LYS A 7 -21.50 9.07 28.67
N THR A 8 -21.78 10.23 28.08
CA THR A 8 -21.42 10.49 26.68
C THR A 8 -19.91 10.54 26.50
N ALA A 9 -19.17 11.22 27.40
CA ALA A 9 -17.71 11.24 27.37
C ALA A 9 -17.09 9.84 27.52
N LEU A 10 -17.57 9.03 28.47
CA LEU A 10 -17.12 7.64 28.63
C LEU A 10 -17.41 6.78 27.39
N SER A 11 -18.61 6.90 26.81
CA SER A 11 -18.96 6.16 25.60
C SER A 11 -18.09 6.56 24.40
N GLN A 12 -17.73 7.84 24.26
CA GLN A 12 -16.85 8.31 23.19
C GLN A 12 -15.42 7.80 23.36
N ILE A 13 -14.92 7.71 24.60
CA ILE A 13 -13.59 7.17 24.90
C ILE A 13 -13.54 5.67 24.57
N GLU A 14 -14.59 4.93 24.93
CA GLU A 14 -14.69 3.48 24.68
C GLU A 14 -14.84 3.17 23.17
N HIS A 15 -15.62 3.98 22.45
CA HIS A 15 -15.71 3.90 20.98
C HIS A 15 -14.36 4.22 20.32
N ALA A 16 -13.67 5.27 20.77
CA ALA A 16 -12.37 5.63 20.21
C ALA A 16 -11.29 4.56 20.47
N ALA A 17 -11.30 3.93 21.65
CA ALA A 17 -10.41 2.82 21.97
C ALA A 17 -10.68 1.60 21.09
N THR A 18 -11.95 1.21 20.96
CA THR A 18 -12.37 0.08 20.12
C THR A 18 -12.01 0.31 18.64
N MET A 19 -12.27 1.52 18.13
CA MET A 19 -11.92 1.89 16.75
C MET A 19 -10.41 1.83 16.50
N ARG A 20 -9.60 2.27 17.47
CA ARG A 20 -8.14 2.21 17.37
C ARG A 20 -7.62 0.77 17.32
N ASP A 21 -8.17 -0.12 18.14
CA ASP A 21 -7.78 -1.54 18.15
C ASP A 21 -8.16 -2.24 16.83
N LEU A 22 -9.33 -1.91 16.28
CA LEU A 22 -9.76 -2.39 14.96
C LEU A 22 -8.81 -1.92 13.85
N LEU A 23 -8.47 -0.62 13.82
CA LEU A 23 -7.53 -0.06 12.84
C LEU A 23 -6.14 -0.68 12.97
N GLN A 24 -5.64 -0.86 14.19
CA GLN A 24 -4.33 -1.44 14.43
C GLN A 24 -4.28 -2.92 14.02
N THR A 25 -5.33 -3.68 14.32
CA THR A 25 -5.46 -5.09 13.90
C THR A 25 -5.57 -5.19 12.38
N THR A 26 -6.35 -4.30 11.76
CA THR A 26 -6.50 -4.23 10.30
C THR A 26 -5.15 -3.90 9.63
N ALA A 27 -4.40 -2.94 10.15
CA ALA A 27 -3.08 -2.59 9.62
C ALA A 27 -2.10 -3.77 9.75
N ARG A 28 -2.06 -4.46 10.90
CA ARG A 28 -1.22 -5.66 11.07
C ARG A 28 -1.62 -6.78 10.11
N ASN A 29 -2.92 -7.00 9.91
CA ASN A 29 -3.40 -7.98 8.95
C ASN A 29 -3.02 -7.60 7.52
N LEU A 30 -3.13 -6.32 7.13
CA LEU A 30 -2.69 -5.82 5.83
C LEU A 30 -1.20 -6.06 5.61
N VAL A 31 -0.34 -5.76 6.60
CA VAL A 31 1.10 -6.04 6.50
C VAL A 31 1.35 -7.54 6.36
N THR A 32 0.66 -8.38 7.13
CA THR A 32 0.85 -9.84 7.12
C THR A 32 0.41 -10.45 5.79
N VAL A 33 -0.81 -10.12 5.33
CA VAL A 33 -1.35 -10.59 4.06
C VAL A 33 -0.50 -10.08 2.89
N GLY A 34 -0.07 -8.81 2.94
CA GLY A 34 0.87 -8.26 1.96
C GLY A 34 2.17 -9.05 1.92
N SER A 35 2.78 -9.30 3.08
CA SER A 35 4.04 -10.08 3.18
C SER A 35 3.89 -11.47 2.54
N ILE A 36 2.79 -12.16 2.85
CA ILE A 36 2.51 -13.50 2.30
C ILE A 36 2.31 -13.42 0.79
N PHE A 37 1.52 -12.45 0.30
CA PHE A 37 1.30 -12.24 -1.12
C PHE A 37 2.62 -12.05 -1.88
N TRP A 38 3.49 -11.17 -1.37
CA TRP A 38 4.80 -10.91 -1.96
C TRP A 38 5.71 -12.15 -1.95
N LEU A 39 5.71 -12.93 -0.86
CA LEU A 39 6.44 -14.19 -0.77
C LEU A 39 5.96 -15.20 -1.81
N VAL A 40 4.64 -15.41 -1.92
CA VAL A 40 4.05 -16.37 -2.87
C VAL A 40 4.41 -15.99 -4.31
N CYS A 41 4.21 -14.73 -4.68
CA CYS A 41 4.56 -14.27 -6.03
C CYS A 41 6.04 -14.44 -6.34
N ALA A 42 6.93 -14.15 -5.39
CA ALA A 42 8.36 -14.35 -5.62
C ALA A 42 8.75 -15.83 -5.74
N VAL A 43 8.11 -16.74 -5.00
CA VAL A 43 8.28 -18.20 -5.19
C VAL A 43 7.82 -18.63 -6.59
N VAL A 44 6.64 -18.17 -7.02
CA VAL A 44 6.11 -18.46 -8.37
C VAL A 44 7.06 -17.96 -9.46
N LEU A 45 7.62 -16.76 -9.30
CA LEU A 45 8.55 -16.17 -10.26
C LEU A 45 9.91 -16.87 -10.28
N THR A 46 10.35 -17.45 -9.17
CA THR A 46 11.64 -18.16 -9.10
C THR A 46 11.64 -19.42 -9.99
N GLY A 47 10.47 -20.03 -10.21
CA GLY A 47 10.36 -21.28 -10.99
C GLY A 47 10.62 -21.13 -12.49
N ASP A 48 10.53 -19.91 -13.04
CA ASP A 48 10.56 -19.67 -14.49
C ASP A 48 11.86 -18.96 -14.95
N TRP A 49 12.79 -18.69 -14.03
CA TRP A 49 13.88 -17.73 -14.24
C TRP A 49 15.27 -18.36 -14.25
N GLY A 50 16.13 -17.85 -15.14
CA GLY A 50 17.54 -18.24 -15.21
C GLY A 50 18.36 -17.80 -13.99
N VAL A 51 19.44 -18.55 -13.72
CA VAL A 51 20.31 -18.41 -12.52
C VAL A 51 20.81 -16.98 -12.31
N ASP A 52 21.05 -16.23 -13.39
CA ASP A 52 21.57 -14.86 -13.35
C ASP A 52 20.65 -13.84 -12.66
N ARG A 53 19.34 -14.13 -12.56
CA ARG A 53 18.37 -13.21 -11.94
C ARG A 53 17.96 -13.61 -10.52
N ILE A 54 18.34 -14.79 -10.05
CA ILE A 54 17.98 -15.30 -8.73
C ILE A 54 18.55 -14.41 -7.62
N LEU A 55 19.79 -13.92 -7.78
CA LEU A 55 20.42 -13.06 -6.78
C LEU A 55 19.71 -11.71 -6.62
N ASN A 56 19.27 -11.10 -7.73
CA ASN A 56 18.46 -9.87 -7.70
C ASN A 56 17.09 -10.10 -7.05
N LEU A 57 16.46 -11.25 -7.33
CA LEU A 57 15.19 -11.64 -6.73
C LEU A 57 15.33 -11.85 -5.21
N PHE A 58 16.43 -12.48 -4.79
CA PHE A 58 16.76 -12.68 -3.38
C PHE A 58 17.01 -11.35 -2.64
N LEU A 59 17.81 -10.45 -3.21
CA LEU A 59 18.03 -9.12 -2.65
C LEU A 59 16.73 -8.32 -2.55
N CYS A 60 15.87 -8.40 -3.56
CA CYS A 60 14.54 -7.79 -3.53
C CYS A 60 13.68 -8.38 -2.39
N MET A 61 13.63 -9.70 -2.23
CA MET A 61 12.88 -10.33 -1.13
C MET A 61 13.41 -9.94 0.25
N VAL A 62 14.74 -9.97 0.45
CA VAL A 62 15.34 -9.62 1.74
C VAL A 62 15.09 -8.16 2.09
N SER A 63 15.24 -7.25 1.12
CA SER A 63 15.01 -5.82 1.34
C SER A 63 13.54 -5.50 1.61
N VAL A 64 12.60 -6.02 0.81
CA VAL A 64 11.15 -5.82 1.03
C VAL A 64 10.71 -6.47 2.34
N GLY A 65 11.20 -7.68 2.63
CA GLY A 65 10.94 -8.39 3.88
C GLY A 65 11.43 -7.62 5.10
N ALA A 66 12.62 -7.02 5.03
CA ALA A 66 13.15 -6.16 6.09
C ALA A 66 12.28 -4.91 6.30
N ILE A 67 11.83 -4.26 5.22
CA ILE A 67 10.94 -3.09 5.32
C ILE A 67 9.59 -3.48 5.94
N PHE A 68 9.03 -4.62 5.55
CA PHE A 68 7.75 -5.09 6.07
C PHE A 68 7.84 -5.51 7.54
N ALA A 69 8.92 -6.18 7.93
CA ALA A 69 9.20 -6.49 9.32
C ALA A 69 9.36 -5.21 10.17
N ALA A 70 10.12 -4.23 9.67
CA ALA A 70 10.27 -2.93 10.33
C ALA A 70 8.92 -2.22 10.48
N ALA A 71 8.08 -2.22 9.44
CA ALA A 71 6.73 -1.67 9.51
C ALA A 71 5.87 -2.39 10.55
N TYR A 72 5.92 -3.72 10.61
CA TYR A 72 5.18 -4.53 11.59
C TYR A 72 5.55 -4.17 13.04
N TYR A 73 6.85 -4.02 13.32
CA TYR A 73 7.33 -3.61 14.65
C TYR A 73 7.00 -2.14 14.97
N LEU A 74 6.91 -1.29 13.95
CA LEU A 74 6.67 0.14 14.14
C LEU A 74 5.19 0.48 14.37
N ILE A 75 4.25 -0.27 13.77
CA ILE A 75 2.80 -0.08 13.93
C ILE A 75 2.33 0.08 15.40
N PRO A 76 2.70 -0.79 16.37
CA PRO A 76 2.27 -0.63 17.76
C PRO A 76 2.84 0.62 18.44
N ARG A 77 3.98 1.15 17.97
CA ARG A 77 4.66 2.29 18.59
C ARG A 77 4.24 3.61 17.97
N ASN A 78 4.17 3.66 16.64
CA ASN A 78 3.71 4.78 15.86
C ASN A 78 2.99 4.29 14.60
N TYR A 79 1.66 4.23 14.69
CA TYR A 79 0.78 3.72 13.64
C TYR A 79 1.00 4.41 12.29
N LEU A 80 1.09 5.74 12.27
CA LEU A 80 1.29 6.51 11.04
C LEU A 80 2.64 6.21 10.38
N ALA A 81 3.72 6.19 11.17
CA ALA A 81 5.05 5.91 10.64
C ALA A 81 5.14 4.47 10.10
N GLY A 82 4.53 3.49 10.79
CA GLY A 82 4.47 2.10 10.32
C GLY A 82 3.73 1.95 9.00
N LEU A 83 2.58 2.62 8.85
CA LEU A 83 1.81 2.63 7.60
C LEU A 83 2.56 3.29 6.45
N MET A 84 3.17 4.46 6.70
CA MET A 84 3.98 5.15 5.68
C MET A 84 5.15 4.27 5.24
N LEU A 85 5.84 3.62 6.17
CA LEU A 85 6.94 2.70 5.86
C LEU A 85 6.46 1.49 5.05
N TRP A 86 5.30 0.92 5.41
CA TRP A 86 4.71 -0.19 4.65
C TRP A 86 4.28 0.22 3.24
N MET A 87 3.64 1.38 3.08
CA MET A 87 3.26 1.92 1.77
C MET A 87 4.49 2.18 0.90
N ALA A 88 5.53 2.79 1.47
CA ALA A 88 6.80 3.04 0.78
C ALA A 88 7.46 1.72 0.37
N GLY A 89 7.51 0.72 1.25
CA GLY A 89 8.04 -0.60 0.94
C GLY A 89 7.26 -1.32 -0.16
N THR A 90 5.94 -1.23 -0.13
CA THR A 90 5.06 -1.83 -1.15
C THR A 90 5.27 -1.15 -2.50
N LEU A 91 5.38 0.18 -2.51
CA LEU A 91 5.63 0.95 -3.72
C LEU A 91 7.01 0.63 -4.33
N LEU A 92 8.05 0.55 -3.49
CA LEU A 92 9.38 0.11 -3.90
C LEU A 92 9.34 -1.31 -4.49
N ALA A 93 8.63 -2.23 -3.83
CA ALA A 93 8.49 -3.60 -4.31
C ALA A 93 7.81 -3.66 -5.69
N ILE A 94 6.75 -2.87 -5.91
CA ILE A 94 6.05 -2.78 -7.21
C ILE A 94 6.96 -2.23 -8.30
N VAL A 95 7.70 -1.16 -8.02
CA VAL A 95 8.65 -0.58 -8.99
C VAL A 95 9.75 -1.58 -9.32
N TRP A 96 10.31 -2.24 -8.29
CA TRP A 96 11.38 -3.21 -8.47
C TRP A 96 10.92 -4.42 -9.29
N TRP A 97 9.72 -4.96 -9.02
CA TRP A 97 9.17 -6.04 -9.83
C TRP A 97 8.82 -5.59 -11.25
N SER A 98 8.24 -4.41 -11.42
CA SER A 98 7.95 -3.87 -12.74
C SER A 98 9.23 -3.76 -13.57
N TRP A 99 10.35 -3.38 -12.95
CA TRP A 99 11.66 -3.37 -13.58
C TRP A 99 12.15 -4.76 -13.97
N MET A 100 12.05 -5.71 -13.03
CA MET A 100 12.58 -7.06 -13.21
C MET A 100 11.80 -7.88 -14.23
N LEU A 101 10.47 -7.71 -14.25
CA LEU A 101 9.55 -8.38 -15.17
C LEU A 101 9.43 -7.67 -16.53
N GLN A 102 9.94 -6.44 -16.64
CA GLN A 102 9.73 -5.57 -17.79
C GLN A 102 8.25 -5.48 -18.23
N SER A 103 7.32 -5.63 -17.27
CA SER A 103 5.89 -5.68 -17.51
C SER A 103 5.21 -4.48 -16.85
N PRO A 104 4.59 -3.59 -17.63
CA PRO A 104 3.94 -2.39 -17.09
C PRO A 104 2.64 -2.74 -16.32
N TYR A 105 2.09 -3.93 -16.52
CA TYR A 105 0.87 -4.38 -15.83
C TYR A 105 1.06 -4.52 -14.32
N VAL A 106 2.28 -4.70 -13.84
CA VAL A 106 2.57 -4.75 -12.39
C VAL A 106 2.27 -3.40 -11.73
N MET A 107 2.34 -2.29 -12.47
CA MET A 107 2.02 -0.96 -11.94
C MET A 107 0.54 -0.78 -11.61
N LEU A 108 -0.37 -1.61 -12.12
CA LEU A 108 -1.78 -1.57 -11.70
C LEU A 108 -1.94 -1.81 -10.19
N PHE A 109 -1.05 -2.58 -9.56
CA PHE A 109 -1.10 -2.78 -8.11
C PHE A 109 -0.92 -1.47 -7.33
N THR A 110 -0.28 -0.45 -7.93
CA THR A 110 -0.16 0.86 -7.29
C THR A 110 -1.49 1.58 -7.11
N ALA A 111 -2.51 1.25 -7.91
CA ALA A 111 -3.85 1.83 -7.82
C ALA A 111 -4.58 1.50 -6.51
N ILE A 112 -4.16 0.45 -5.79
CA ILE A 112 -4.74 0.05 -4.51
C ILE A 112 -4.21 0.90 -3.36
N LEU A 113 -2.98 1.44 -3.47
CA LEU A 113 -2.34 2.23 -2.40
C LEU A 113 -3.16 3.46 -1.96
N PRO A 114 -3.74 4.27 -2.89
CA PRO A 114 -4.58 5.40 -2.51
C PRO A 114 -5.83 4.98 -1.70
N LEU A 115 -6.49 3.88 -2.06
CA LEU A 115 -7.64 3.36 -1.30
C LEU A 115 -7.23 3.04 0.14
N ILE A 116 -6.13 2.31 0.31
CA ILE A 116 -5.62 1.96 1.64
C ILE A 116 -5.27 3.22 2.42
N ALA A 117 -4.66 4.22 1.79
CA ALA A 117 -4.33 5.50 2.43
C ALA A 117 -5.57 6.28 2.89
N VAL A 118 -6.66 6.28 2.11
CA VAL A 118 -7.92 6.90 2.53
C VAL A 118 -8.51 6.22 3.75
N ILE A 119 -8.57 4.88 3.75
CA ILE A 119 -9.23 4.09 4.80
C ILE A 119 -8.40 4.11 6.09
N THR A 120 -7.08 3.97 5.99
CA THR A 120 -6.21 3.75 7.16
C THR A 120 -5.67 5.03 7.78
N ILE A 121 -5.49 6.11 7.01
CA ILE A 121 -4.90 7.36 7.47
C ILE A 121 -5.94 8.48 7.44
N SER A 122 -6.28 8.95 6.24
CA SER A 122 -7.24 10.04 6.05
C SER A 122 -7.58 10.22 4.57
N GLY A 123 -8.71 10.89 4.31
CA GLY A 123 -9.09 11.30 2.96
C GLY A 123 -8.02 12.12 2.23
N TRP A 124 -7.28 12.99 2.94
CA TRP A 124 -6.18 13.76 2.37
C TRP A 124 -4.98 12.89 2.00
N ALA A 125 -4.68 11.87 2.80
CA ALA A 125 -3.60 10.93 2.49
C ALA A 125 -3.86 10.16 1.19
N GLY A 126 -5.13 9.87 0.88
CA GLY A 126 -5.53 9.32 -0.41
C GLY A 126 -5.15 10.20 -1.60
N LEU A 127 -5.41 11.51 -1.51
CA LEU A 127 -5.05 12.47 -2.56
C LEU A 127 -3.53 12.59 -2.71
N VAL A 128 -2.78 12.59 -1.61
CA VAL A 128 -1.31 12.58 -1.65
C VAL A 128 -0.81 11.32 -2.37
N MET A 129 -1.34 10.15 -2.03
CA MET A 129 -0.96 8.90 -2.70
C MET A 129 -1.39 8.86 -4.17
N GLN A 130 -2.51 9.50 -4.54
CA GLN A 130 -2.89 9.66 -5.95
C GLN A 130 -1.84 10.44 -6.73
N ILE A 131 -1.32 11.54 -6.17
CA ILE A 131 -0.25 12.33 -6.79
C ILE A 131 1.01 11.47 -6.92
N VAL A 132 1.36 10.69 -5.90
CA VAL A 132 2.50 9.76 -5.95
C VAL A 132 2.34 8.74 -7.09
N VAL A 133 1.15 8.16 -7.26
CA VAL A 133 0.86 7.22 -8.37
C VAL A 133 1.02 7.91 -9.73
N ILE A 134 0.49 9.12 -9.90
CA ILE A 134 0.60 9.89 -11.15
C ILE A 134 2.08 10.20 -11.46
N LEU A 135 2.84 10.68 -10.47
CA LEU A 135 4.27 10.96 -10.62
C LEU A 135 5.06 9.70 -10.95
N LEU A 136 4.69 8.56 -10.36
CA LEU A 136 5.33 7.28 -10.62
C LEU A 136 5.05 6.77 -12.03
N VAL A 137 3.79 6.81 -12.48
CA VAL A 137 3.42 6.45 -13.86
C VAL A 137 4.13 7.37 -14.86
N TRP A 138 4.21 8.66 -14.57
CA TRP A 138 4.94 9.61 -15.41
C TRP A 138 6.44 9.34 -15.44
N ALA A 139 7.07 9.15 -14.28
CA ALA A 139 8.49 8.85 -14.17
C ALA A 139 8.86 7.57 -14.92
N VAL A 140 8.05 6.52 -14.78
CA VAL A 140 8.28 5.24 -15.45
C VAL A 140 8.06 5.38 -16.96
N GLY A 141 7.04 6.14 -17.38
CA GLY A 141 6.79 6.43 -18.79
C GLY A 141 7.91 7.22 -19.49
N GLN A 142 8.71 7.98 -18.74
CA GLN A 142 9.88 8.72 -19.23
C GLN A 142 11.14 7.85 -19.35
N THR A 143 11.21 6.79 -18.55
CA THR A 143 12.39 5.94 -18.48
C THR A 143 12.30 4.78 -19.47
N SER A 144 13.43 4.34 -20.04
CA SER A 144 13.53 3.20 -20.97
C SER A 144 13.32 1.84 -20.28
N TYR A 145 12.31 1.72 -19.41
CA TYR A 145 11.94 0.48 -18.73
C TYR A 145 11.22 -0.45 -19.73
N GLY A 146 11.99 -1.27 -20.45
CA GLY A 146 11.42 -2.27 -21.36
C GLY A 146 10.51 -1.68 -22.43
N ALA A 147 9.42 -2.37 -22.74
CA ALA A 147 8.40 -1.85 -23.67
C ALA A 147 7.72 -0.61 -23.05
N PRO A 148 7.68 0.54 -23.76
CA PRO A 148 7.07 1.75 -23.23
C PRO A 148 5.63 1.47 -22.83
N ILE A 149 5.23 1.98 -21.66
CA ILE A 149 3.84 1.89 -21.22
C ILE A 149 2.98 2.52 -22.32
N ALA A 150 2.19 1.70 -23.01
CA ALA A 150 1.26 2.20 -24.00
C ALA A 150 0.35 3.24 -23.32
N GLY A 151 0.15 4.41 -23.95
CA GLY A 151 -0.58 5.52 -23.31
C GLY A 151 -1.94 5.11 -22.73
N ALA A 152 -2.61 4.12 -23.35
CA ALA A 152 -3.84 3.52 -22.83
C ALA A 152 -3.69 2.85 -21.46
N SER A 153 -2.59 2.13 -21.21
CA SER A 153 -2.33 1.45 -19.93
C SER A 153 -2.06 2.44 -18.80
N SER A 154 -1.38 3.56 -19.07
CA SER A 154 -1.18 4.65 -18.10
C SER A 154 -2.49 5.25 -17.63
N TRP A 155 -3.42 5.48 -18.57
CA TRP A 155 -4.76 5.98 -18.24
C TRP A 155 -5.57 5.01 -17.40
N VAL A 156 -5.47 3.70 -17.66
CA VAL A 156 -6.13 2.68 -16.84
C VAL A 156 -5.63 2.73 -15.40
N ILE A 157 -4.31 2.80 -15.18
CA ILE A 157 -3.73 2.88 -13.83
C ILE A 157 -4.24 4.12 -13.10
N ILE A 158 -4.21 5.29 -13.75
CA ILE A 158 -4.67 6.55 -13.17
C ILE A 158 -6.17 6.49 -12.85
N ALA A 159 -7.00 6.01 -13.79
CA ALA A 159 -8.44 5.90 -13.61
C ALA A 159 -8.81 4.94 -12.47
N SER A 160 -8.14 3.78 -12.39
CA SER A 160 -8.30 2.83 -11.29
C SER A 160 -7.90 3.43 -9.94
N ALA A 161 -6.81 4.21 -9.91
CA ALA A 161 -6.38 4.89 -8.70
C ALA A 161 -7.39 5.96 -8.24
N ILE A 162 -7.93 6.77 -9.16
CA ILE A 162 -8.98 7.74 -8.86
C ILE A 162 -10.22 7.04 -8.30
N PHE A 163 -10.64 5.95 -8.94
CA PHE A 163 -11.78 5.15 -8.50
C PHE A 163 -11.55 4.60 -7.08
N CYS A 164 -10.34 4.14 -6.78
CA CYS A 164 -9.92 3.69 -5.46
C CYS A 164 -10.00 4.80 -4.40
N VAL A 165 -9.59 6.03 -4.72
CA VAL A 165 -9.75 7.18 -3.80
C VAL A 165 -11.23 7.47 -3.52
N LEU A 166 -12.06 7.47 -4.58
CA LEU A 166 -13.50 7.73 -4.46
C LEU A 166 -14.19 6.66 -3.59
N LEU A 167 -13.88 5.38 -3.83
CA LEU A 167 -14.38 4.28 -3.01
C LEU A 167 -13.99 4.43 -1.53
N GLY A 168 -12.75 4.82 -1.26
CA GLY A 168 -12.27 5.07 0.10
C GLY A 168 -13.04 6.20 0.78
N TRP A 169 -13.37 7.27 0.05
CA TRP A 169 -14.16 8.37 0.61
C TRP A 169 -15.60 7.96 0.92
N ILE A 170 -16.22 7.15 0.06
CA ILE A 170 -17.58 6.65 0.30
C ILE A 170 -17.60 5.76 1.54
N THR A 171 -16.71 4.77 1.61
CA THR A 171 -16.62 3.87 2.78
C THR A 171 -16.30 4.60 4.08
N ARG A 172 -15.47 5.64 4.04
CA ARG A 172 -15.16 6.44 5.23
C ARG A 172 -16.33 7.31 5.71
N ARG A 173 -17.28 7.69 4.85
CA ARG A 173 -18.48 8.42 5.30
C ARG A 173 -19.46 7.54 6.09
N GLU A 174 -19.35 6.23 5.92
CA GLU A 174 -20.19 5.23 6.60
C GLU A 174 -19.56 4.70 7.90
N LEU A 175 -18.28 5.02 8.16
CA LEU A 175 -17.53 4.68 9.38
C LEU A 175 -17.52 5.86 10.37
#